data_AF-A0A0M0KE52-F1
#
_entry.id   AF-A0A0M0KE52-F1
#
_cell.length_a   1.000
_cell.length_b   1.000
_cell.length_c   1.000
_cell.angle_alpha   90.00
_cell.angle_beta   90.00
_cell.angle_gamma   90.00
#
_symmetry.space_group_name_H-M   'P 1'
#
loop_
_entity.id
_entity.type
_entity.pdbx_description
1 polymer ?
#
loop_
_entity_poly.entity_id
_entity_poly.type
_entity_poly.pdbx_seq_one_letter_code
_entity_poly.pdbx_strand_id
1 'polypeptide(L)'
;MKKPSGHADNKKTGNDDKKAPASKTGYMLWSTSKVAECVGKAPNSAMFDSVTHAYMNQENPKMAMKLNNVLDNITASKRSDNLDSTSLYPGLSYNLAEYFVRTRDLICANVPADVCPPSDCSITLKMFPQFVDGITFGVRTSIDKKHVACQNAQNEMAMAAWKDALTSFKQSPKVASITLERDELQRQFSMFHRMDPLGQLFECSIPREATAFATVSKDYTDSQIQVEDCWRGEKGAAKCLGDALALVGLSVKLDVAGTQDMAGEVAEREAAHEMTSRSCATDPLATFRLLEGDQVELASHGPMFEAAAEEKLATKGPTSTFTSHGPTTDLRNLDEDAAAQEWENSNHLDQLEDTAQQSITREKAAAKMAIHNWLREQRQKTQTAAH
;
A
#
# COMPACT_ATOMS: atom_id res chain seq x y z
N MET A 1 23.69 51.39 41.91
CA MET A 1 25.13 51.64 41.66
C MET A 1 25.82 50.33 41.33
N LYS A 2 26.57 50.33 40.23
CA LYS A 2 27.70 49.46 39.79
C LYS A 2 27.82 48.02 40.33
N LYS A 3 27.82 47.06 39.38
CA LYS A 3 28.65 45.83 39.41
C LYS A 3 30.15 46.18 39.44
N PRO A 4 31.00 45.30 39.99
CA PRO A 4 31.88 44.44 39.15
C PRO A 4 31.99 43.00 39.71
N SER A 5 31.83 41.93 38.91
CA SER A 5 32.81 41.17 38.09
C SER A 5 33.95 40.47 38.87
N GLY A 6 34.01 39.13 38.79
CA GLY A 6 35.18 38.32 39.17
C GLY A 6 34.85 36.83 39.34
N HIS A 7 35.51 35.97 38.56
CA HIS A 7 35.32 34.52 38.35
C HIS A 7 35.41 33.61 39.59
N ALA A 8 34.67 32.50 39.56
CA ALA A 8 35.22 31.14 39.77
C ALA A 8 34.23 30.04 39.35
N ASP A 9 34.81 29.01 38.76
CA ASP A 9 34.30 27.74 38.25
C ASP A 9 33.06 27.15 38.93
N ASN A 10 32.11 26.66 38.11
CA ASN A 10 31.30 25.53 38.55
C ASN A 10 30.94 24.57 37.40
N LYS A 11 31.45 23.36 37.58
CA LYS A 11 31.27 22.15 36.78
C LYS A 11 29.77 21.84 36.67
N LYS A 12 29.18 22.02 35.49
CA LYS A 12 27.82 21.53 35.20
C LYS A 12 27.92 20.20 34.45
N THR A 13 27.73 19.12 35.19
CA THR A 13 27.10 17.90 34.69
C THR A 13 25.67 18.26 34.29
N GLY A 14 25.40 18.32 32.98
CA GLY A 14 24.07 18.50 32.42
C GLY A 14 23.73 17.29 31.57
N ASN A 15 22.77 16.50 32.05
CA ASN A 15 22.06 15.50 31.26
C ASN A 15 21.52 16.17 29.99
N ASP A 16 22.09 15.83 28.84
CA ASP A 16 21.38 15.92 27.58
C ASP A 16 20.44 14.71 27.52
N ASP A 17 19.33 14.80 28.25
CA ASP A 17 18.14 14.04 27.92
C ASP A 17 17.73 14.47 26.51
N LYS A 18 18.24 13.73 25.51
CA LYS A 18 17.77 13.75 24.13
C LYS A 18 16.30 13.34 24.16
N LYS A 19 15.44 14.31 24.42
CA LYS A 19 14.01 14.21 24.24
C LYS A 19 13.81 13.88 22.77
N ALA A 20 13.43 12.63 22.51
CA ALA A 20 13.06 12.16 21.18
C ALA A 20 12.09 13.18 20.57
N PRO A 21 12.30 13.61 19.31
CA PRO A 21 11.36 14.52 18.67
C PRO A 21 9.99 13.87 18.69
N ALA A 22 9.00 14.60 19.20
CA ALA A 22 7.61 14.16 19.27
C ALA A 22 7.17 13.68 17.87
N SER A 23 6.73 12.42 17.82
CA SER A 23 6.19 11.73 16.67
C SER A 23 5.13 12.60 15.98
N LYS A 24 5.49 13.21 14.85
CA LYS A 24 4.50 13.63 13.86
C LYS A 24 3.88 12.34 13.33
N THR A 25 2.58 12.36 13.07
CA THR A 25 1.69 11.29 12.56
C THR A 25 2.17 10.63 11.25
N GLY A 26 3.37 10.06 11.26
CA GLY A 26 4.08 9.54 10.11
C GLY A 26 4.03 8.02 10.08
N TYR A 27 4.12 7.48 8.87
CA TYR A 27 4.28 6.06 8.60
C TYR A 27 5.54 5.53 9.26
N MET A 28 5.41 4.40 9.95
CA MET A 28 6.54 3.67 10.50
C MET A 28 6.76 2.40 9.68
N LEU A 29 7.79 2.43 8.85
CA LEU A 29 8.23 1.27 8.08
C LEU A 29 8.81 0.20 9.01
N TRP A 30 8.91 -1.04 8.53
CA TRP A 30 9.68 -2.06 9.23
C TRP A 30 11.16 -1.67 9.26
N SER A 31 11.71 -1.33 8.10
CA SER A 31 13.12 -0.98 7.98
C SER A 31 13.37 0.06 6.89
N THR A 32 14.44 0.84 7.05
CA THR A 32 14.96 1.80 6.07
C THR A 32 16.48 1.84 6.17
N SER A 33 17.16 2.47 5.21
CA SER A 33 18.59 2.77 5.33
C SER A 33 18.92 4.13 4.73
N LYS A 34 20.06 4.69 5.14
CA LYS A 34 20.64 5.84 4.46
C LYS A 34 21.31 5.39 3.16
N VAL A 35 20.87 5.95 2.04
CA VAL A 35 21.39 5.67 0.70
C VAL A 35 22.26 6.84 0.24
N ALA A 36 23.49 6.57 -0.18
CA ALA A 36 24.46 7.62 -0.51
C ALA A 36 24.06 8.44 -1.74
N GLU A 37 23.45 7.77 -2.71
CA GLU A 37 22.94 8.30 -3.97
C GLU A 37 21.71 9.19 -3.77
N CYS A 38 21.07 9.14 -2.60
CA CYS A 38 19.90 9.93 -2.22
C CYS A 38 20.30 11.19 -1.42
N VAL A 39 21.19 12.00 -1.98
CA VAL A 39 21.69 13.23 -1.33
C VAL A 39 20.55 14.17 -0.99
N GLY A 40 20.47 14.64 0.26
CA GLY A 40 19.43 15.57 0.71
C GLY A 40 18.11 14.92 1.13
N LYS A 41 17.90 13.63 0.81
CA LYS A 41 16.72 12.88 1.25
C LYS A 41 16.96 12.25 2.62
N ALA A 42 16.15 12.61 3.61
CA ALA A 42 16.15 11.91 4.89
C ALA A 42 15.55 10.50 4.72
N PRO A 43 16.09 9.47 5.41
CA PRO A 43 15.45 8.17 5.46
C PRO A 43 14.02 8.28 6.01
N ASN A 44 13.15 7.40 5.53
CA ASN A 44 11.79 7.29 6.06
C ASN A 44 11.81 6.87 7.55
N SER A 45 10.77 7.20 8.31
CA SER A 45 10.69 6.70 9.69
C SER A 45 10.49 5.17 9.68
N ALA A 46 11.31 4.44 10.43
CA ALA A 46 11.26 2.98 10.48
C ALA A 46 11.55 2.43 11.87
N MET A 47 11.08 1.21 12.16
CA MET A 47 11.39 0.50 13.40
C MET A 47 12.87 0.15 13.50
N PHE A 48 13.50 -0.18 12.37
CA PHE A 48 14.90 -0.62 12.32
C PHE A 48 15.69 0.01 11.17
N ASP A 49 17.01 0.08 11.35
CA ASP A 49 17.95 0.32 10.26
C ASP A 49 18.20 -1.01 9.53
N SER A 50 18.05 -1.05 8.21
CA SER A 50 18.13 -2.29 7.43
C SER A 50 19.54 -2.84 7.24
N VAL A 51 20.58 -2.10 7.61
CA VAL A 51 21.99 -2.53 7.45
C VAL A 51 22.55 -3.01 8.78
N THR A 52 22.35 -2.20 9.82
CA THR A 52 22.89 -2.44 11.16
C THR A 52 21.92 -3.23 12.03
N HIS A 53 20.66 -3.35 11.61
CA HIS A 53 19.56 -3.92 12.39
C HIS A 53 19.33 -3.21 13.72
N ALA A 54 19.84 -1.98 13.86
CA ALA A 54 19.70 -1.18 15.06
C ALA A 54 18.23 -0.79 15.24
N TYR A 55 17.74 -0.92 16.46
CA TYR A 55 16.37 -0.54 16.80
C TYR A 55 16.27 0.99 16.88
N MET A 56 15.49 1.58 15.99
CA MET A 56 15.42 3.04 15.80
C MET A 56 14.23 3.65 16.54
N ASN A 57 13.08 2.97 16.56
CA ASN A 57 11.85 3.46 17.16
C ASN A 57 11.17 2.35 17.97
N GLN A 58 10.54 2.70 19.08
CA GLN A 58 9.90 1.74 20.01
C GLN A 58 8.37 1.79 19.96
N GLU A 59 7.81 2.42 18.94
CA GLU A 59 6.37 2.57 18.77
C GLU A 59 6.00 2.66 17.29
N ASN A 60 4.82 2.14 16.94
CA ASN A 60 4.21 2.32 15.62
C ASN A 60 2.76 2.80 15.81
N PRO A 61 2.51 4.11 15.75
CA PRO A 61 1.17 4.68 15.95
C PRO A 61 0.11 4.14 14.98
N LYS A 62 0.49 3.86 13.73
CA LYS A 62 -0.43 3.28 12.73
C LYS A 62 -0.82 1.85 13.10
N MET A 63 0.12 1.05 13.62
CA MET A 63 -0.19 -0.28 14.13
C MET A 63 -1.14 -0.20 15.33
N ALA A 64 -0.89 0.70 16.28
CA ALA A 64 -1.78 0.91 17.43
C ALA A 64 -3.21 1.22 17.00
N MET A 65 -3.38 2.12 16.04
CA MET A 65 -4.68 2.44 15.45
C MET A 65 -5.33 1.22 14.76
N LYS A 66 -4.58 0.47 13.94
CA LYS A 66 -5.12 -0.71 13.24
C LYS A 66 -5.53 -1.82 14.21
N LEU A 67 -4.77 -2.04 15.28
CA LEU A 67 -5.11 -3.01 16.33
C LEU A 67 -6.42 -2.66 17.03
N ASN A 68 -6.61 -1.39 17.39
CA ASN A 68 -7.86 -0.93 17.99
C ASN A 68 -9.05 -1.14 17.03
N ASN A 69 -8.88 -0.83 15.74
CA ASN A 69 -9.92 -1.02 14.73
C ASN A 69 -10.29 -2.50 14.51
N VAL A 70 -9.34 -3.44 14.66
CA VAL A 70 -9.64 -4.88 14.55
C VAL A 70 -10.64 -5.30 15.63
N LEU A 71 -10.47 -4.83 16.85
CA LEU A 71 -11.40 -5.12 17.94
C LEU A 71 -12.74 -4.41 17.77
N ASP A 72 -12.82 -3.27 17.09
CA ASP A 72 -14.09 -2.55 16.79
C ASP A 72 -15.07 -3.36 15.94
N ASN A 73 -14.57 -4.33 15.18
CA ASN A 73 -15.41 -5.25 14.43
C ASN A 73 -15.89 -6.45 15.26
N ILE A 74 -15.41 -6.62 16.49
CA ILE A 74 -15.88 -7.61 17.45
C ILE A 74 -16.94 -6.94 18.33
N THR A 75 -18.04 -7.64 18.60
CA THR A 75 -19.11 -7.10 19.45
C THR A 75 -18.54 -6.60 20.77
N ALA A 76 -18.85 -5.36 21.16
CA ALA A 76 -18.26 -4.70 22.34
C ALA A 76 -18.41 -5.51 23.65
N SER A 77 -19.49 -6.27 23.81
CA SER A 77 -19.70 -7.15 24.98
C SER A 77 -18.77 -8.37 25.00
N LYS A 78 -18.03 -8.61 23.92
CA LYS A 78 -17.19 -9.78 23.65
C LYS A 78 -15.75 -9.37 23.34
N ARG A 79 -15.27 -8.23 23.83
CA ARG A 79 -13.87 -7.82 23.61
C ARG A 79 -13.29 -7.20 24.87
N SER A 80 -11.96 -7.25 24.97
CA SER A 80 -11.21 -6.44 25.92
C SER A 80 -11.08 -5.03 25.36
N ASP A 81 -11.42 -4.01 26.16
CA ASP A 81 -11.28 -2.62 25.74
C ASP A 81 -9.82 -2.16 25.97
N ASN A 82 -9.18 -1.68 24.90
CA ASN A 82 -7.81 -1.15 24.81
C ASN A 82 -6.69 -2.21 24.74
N LEU A 83 -6.25 -2.55 23.52
CA LEU A 83 -5.03 -3.32 23.32
C LEU A 83 -3.81 -2.49 23.68
N ASP A 84 -2.97 -3.00 24.57
CA ASP A 84 -1.66 -2.44 24.81
C ASP A 84 -0.70 -2.81 23.65
N SER A 85 -0.72 -2.01 22.59
CA SER A 85 0.20 -2.17 21.46
C SER A 85 1.66 -1.97 21.84
N THR A 86 1.95 -1.32 22.97
CA THR A 86 3.34 -1.10 23.41
C THR A 86 4.03 -2.41 23.79
N SER A 87 3.25 -3.41 24.20
CA SER A 87 3.73 -4.77 24.51
C SER A 87 4.43 -5.48 23.35
N LEU A 88 4.25 -5.03 22.10
CA LEU A 88 4.87 -5.64 20.92
C LEU A 88 6.39 -5.39 20.84
N TYR A 89 6.87 -4.29 21.43
CA TYR A 89 8.17 -3.70 21.15
C TYR A 89 9.31 -4.07 22.12
N PRO A 90 9.07 -4.33 23.42
CA PRO A 90 10.13 -4.75 24.34
C PRO A 90 10.88 -5.99 23.83
N GLY A 91 12.19 -5.86 23.66
CA GLY A 91 13.05 -6.95 23.18
C GLY A 91 12.72 -7.44 21.77
N LEU A 92 12.05 -6.64 20.93
CA LEU A 92 11.81 -6.98 19.54
C LEU A 92 13.14 -7.02 18.78
N SER A 93 13.46 -8.15 18.17
CA SER A 93 14.63 -8.30 17.32
C SER A 93 14.32 -7.89 15.87
N TYR A 94 15.35 -7.75 15.02
CA TYR A 94 15.16 -7.58 13.58
C TYR A 94 14.67 -8.89 12.95
N ASN A 95 13.41 -9.23 13.22
CA ASN A 95 12.72 -10.41 12.73
C ASN A 95 11.24 -10.06 12.52
N LEU A 96 10.85 -9.88 11.25
CA LEU A 96 9.49 -9.44 10.93
C LEU A 96 8.45 -10.53 11.23
N ALA A 97 8.81 -11.81 11.07
CA ALA A 97 7.94 -12.92 11.47
C ALA A 97 7.61 -12.88 12.97
N GLU A 98 8.61 -12.62 13.81
CA GLU A 98 8.43 -12.45 15.26
C GLU A 98 7.47 -11.30 15.56
N TYR A 99 7.62 -10.15 14.89
CA TYR A 99 6.73 -9.01 15.05
C TYR A 99 5.27 -9.35 14.71
N PHE A 100 5.04 -10.09 13.62
CA PHE A 100 3.71 -10.54 13.23
C PHE A 100 3.13 -11.59 14.18
N VAL A 101 3.96 -12.50 14.70
CA VAL A 101 3.54 -13.48 15.71
C VAL A 101 3.12 -12.79 17.00
N ARG A 102 3.88 -11.80 17.48
CA ARG A 102 3.51 -10.98 18.65
C ARG A 102 2.19 -10.24 18.42
N THR A 103 2.00 -9.71 17.21
CA THR A 103 0.77 -9.03 16.79
C THR A 103 -0.44 -9.97 16.84
N ARG A 104 -0.30 -11.18 16.29
CA ARG A 104 -1.31 -12.25 16.39
C ARG A 104 -1.62 -12.58 17.83
N ASP A 105 -0.60 -12.85 18.64
CA ASP A 105 -0.78 -13.28 20.02
C ASP A 105 -1.49 -12.21 20.86
N LEU A 106 -1.18 -10.93 20.65
CA LEU A 106 -1.88 -9.82 21.27
C LEU A 106 -3.36 -9.76 20.87
N ILE A 107 -3.68 -9.87 19.57
CA ILE A 107 -5.08 -9.89 19.11
C ILE A 107 -5.81 -11.09 19.69
N CYS A 108 -5.26 -12.30 19.51
CA CYS A 108 -5.91 -13.56 19.87
C CYS A 108 -6.13 -13.70 21.39
N ALA A 109 -5.25 -13.16 22.23
CA ALA A 109 -5.46 -13.12 23.68
C ALA A 109 -6.68 -12.29 24.10
N ASN A 110 -7.17 -11.42 23.21
CA ASN A 110 -8.28 -10.51 23.45
C ASN A 110 -9.53 -10.84 22.63
N VAL A 111 -9.53 -11.96 21.89
CA VAL A 111 -10.72 -12.53 21.24
C VAL A 111 -11.29 -13.63 22.15
N PRO A 112 -12.59 -13.60 22.50
CA PRO A 112 -13.18 -14.66 23.31
C PRO A 112 -13.17 -16.01 22.60
N ALA A 113 -12.92 -17.07 23.39
CA ALA A 113 -12.84 -18.44 22.88
C ALA A 113 -14.14 -18.93 22.23
N ASP A 114 -15.31 -18.38 22.60
CA ASP A 114 -16.60 -18.69 21.96
C ASP A 114 -16.79 -17.99 20.60
N VAL A 115 -15.97 -16.99 20.29
CA VAL A 115 -15.91 -16.32 18.99
C VAL A 115 -14.84 -16.96 18.10
N CYS A 116 -13.64 -17.15 18.64
CA CYS A 116 -12.53 -17.80 17.95
C CYS A 116 -11.71 -18.59 18.98
N PRO A 117 -11.73 -19.94 18.92
CA PRO A 117 -10.88 -20.74 19.78
C PRO A 117 -9.40 -20.36 19.61
N PRO A 118 -8.60 -20.29 20.68
CA PRO A 118 -7.19 -19.93 20.57
C PRO A 118 -6.38 -20.84 19.63
N SER A 119 -6.79 -22.11 19.46
CA SER A 119 -6.18 -23.05 18.51
C SER A 119 -6.37 -22.65 17.05
N ASP A 120 -7.44 -21.92 16.76
CA ASP A 120 -7.89 -21.61 15.40
C ASP A 120 -7.62 -20.13 15.07
N CYS A 121 -7.19 -19.35 16.07
CA CYS A 121 -6.98 -17.92 15.93
C CYS A 121 -5.78 -17.60 15.04
N SER A 122 -6.10 -17.12 13.85
CA SER A 122 -5.16 -16.69 12.81
C SER A 122 -5.44 -15.25 12.41
N ILE A 123 -4.40 -14.51 12.06
CA ILE A 123 -4.53 -13.20 11.43
C ILE A 123 -3.93 -13.23 10.03
N THR A 124 -4.48 -12.45 9.13
CA THR A 124 -3.94 -12.26 7.78
C THR A 124 -3.38 -10.86 7.66
N LEU A 125 -2.16 -10.75 7.12
CA LEU A 125 -1.46 -9.50 6.92
C LEU A 125 -1.09 -9.37 5.44
N LYS A 126 -1.24 -8.15 4.90
CA LYS A 126 -0.73 -7.80 3.56
C LYS A 126 0.61 -7.10 3.72
N MET A 127 1.63 -7.61 3.04
CA MET A 127 2.96 -7.03 3.05
C MET A 127 3.33 -6.56 1.65
N PHE A 128 3.86 -5.34 1.56
CA PHE A 128 4.34 -4.75 0.32
C PHE A 128 5.82 -4.35 0.47
N PRO A 129 6.61 -4.31 -0.61
CA PRO A 129 8.02 -3.90 -0.55
C PRO A 129 8.26 -2.53 0.10
N GLN A 130 7.28 -1.63 0.05
CA GLN A 130 7.30 -0.33 0.72
C GLN A 130 7.53 -0.45 2.23
N PHE A 131 7.17 -1.56 2.86
CA PHE A 131 7.39 -1.78 4.30
C PHE A 131 8.87 -1.84 4.66
N VAL A 132 9.72 -2.18 3.68
CA VAL A 132 11.18 -2.21 3.80
C VAL A 132 11.84 -1.14 2.94
N ASP A 133 11.10 -0.06 2.66
CA ASP A 133 11.54 1.09 1.88
C ASP A 133 11.78 0.79 0.38
N GLY A 134 11.15 -0.27 -0.14
CA GLY A 134 11.19 -0.64 -1.55
C GLY A 134 10.24 0.18 -2.41
N ILE A 135 10.75 0.68 -3.53
CA ILE A 135 10.02 1.44 -4.54
C ILE A 135 9.59 0.50 -5.66
N THR A 136 8.27 0.39 -5.86
CA THR A 136 7.67 -0.50 -6.88
C THR A 136 6.73 0.22 -7.84
N PHE A 137 6.90 1.55 -7.98
CA PHE A 137 6.12 2.32 -8.94
C PHE A 137 6.29 1.73 -10.34
N GLY A 138 5.15 1.45 -10.98
CA GLY A 138 5.12 1.02 -12.36
C GLY A 138 5.46 2.19 -13.28
N VAL A 139 5.87 1.87 -14.49
CA VAL A 139 5.91 2.84 -15.59
C VAL A 139 4.46 3.12 -16.00
N ARG A 140 4.07 4.34 -16.33
CA ARG A 140 2.77 4.68 -16.92
C ARG A 140 2.90 4.87 -18.42
N THR A 141 3.93 5.58 -18.86
CA THR A 141 4.20 5.89 -20.27
C THR A 141 5.65 5.59 -20.65
N SER A 142 5.93 5.46 -21.95
CA SER A 142 7.28 5.18 -22.46
C SER A 142 8.29 6.31 -22.15
N ILE A 143 7.79 7.51 -21.90
CA ILE A 143 8.56 8.72 -21.60
C ILE A 143 8.72 8.96 -20.09
N ASP A 144 8.12 8.13 -19.25
CA ASP A 144 8.35 8.22 -17.81
C ASP A 144 9.84 7.98 -17.56
N LYS A 145 10.46 8.96 -16.91
CA LYS A 145 11.90 8.91 -16.64
C LYS A 145 12.20 7.64 -15.86
N LYS A 146 12.98 6.75 -16.47
CA LYS A 146 13.51 5.56 -15.81
C LYS A 146 14.25 6.00 -14.55
N HIS A 147 13.94 5.31 -13.46
CA HIS A 147 14.44 5.48 -12.10
C HIS A 147 15.82 6.17 -11.99
N VAL A 148 15.85 7.32 -11.31
CA VAL A 148 17.07 8.06 -10.96
C VAL A 148 17.98 7.22 -10.06
N ALA A 149 19.30 7.46 -10.09
CA ALA A 149 20.31 6.66 -9.37
C ALA A 149 19.96 6.37 -7.89
N CYS A 150 19.38 7.35 -7.20
CA CYS A 150 18.87 7.19 -5.83
C CYS A 150 17.85 6.05 -5.70
N GLN A 151 16.87 5.95 -6.59
CA GLN A 151 15.83 4.92 -6.51
C GLN A 151 16.40 3.51 -6.73
N ASN A 152 17.36 3.37 -7.66
CA ASN A 152 18.02 2.08 -7.90
C ASN A 152 18.81 1.65 -6.66
N ALA A 153 19.63 2.55 -6.11
CA ALA A 153 20.40 2.26 -4.90
C ALA A 153 19.50 1.99 -3.68
N GLN A 154 18.38 2.72 -3.55
CA GLN A 154 17.37 2.46 -2.51
C GLN A 154 16.75 1.07 -2.66
N ASN A 155 16.40 0.66 -3.88
CA ASN A 155 15.86 -0.66 -4.14
C ASN A 155 16.86 -1.79 -3.92
N GLU A 156 18.15 -1.58 -4.16
CA GLU A 156 19.19 -2.56 -3.81
C GLU A 156 19.22 -2.83 -2.30
N MET A 157 19.16 -1.77 -1.49
CA MET A 157 19.12 -1.88 -0.02
C MET A 157 17.80 -2.49 0.48
N ALA A 158 16.67 -2.07 -0.08
CA ALA A 158 15.36 -2.61 0.25
C ALA A 158 15.23 -4.08 -0.15
N MET A 159 15.87 -4.52 -1.24
CA MET A 159 15.86 -5.93 -1.66
C MET A 159 16.55 -6.85 -0.66
N ALA A 160 17.64 -6.39 -0.03
CA ALA A 160 18.29 -7.14 1.05
C ALA A 160 17.32 -7.30 2.24
N ALA A 161 16.73 -6.20 2.71
CA ALA A 161 15.74 -6.22 3.79
C ALA A 161 14.49 -7.05 3.45
N TRP A 162 14.03 -7.03 2.20
CA TRP A 162 12.94 -7.86 1.70
C TRP A 162 13.25 -9.35 1.82
N LYS A 163 14.46 -9.76 1.41
CA LYS A 163 14.91 -11.15 1.54
C LYS A 163 15.05 -11.58 2.99
N ASP A 164 15.51 -10.70 3.88
CA ASP A 164 15.59 -11.01 5.31
C ASP A 164 14.19 -11.22 5.91
N ALA A 165 13.24 -10.35 5.58
CA ALA A 165 11.84 -10.49 5.99
C ALA A 165 11.24 -11.82 5.49
N LEU A 166 11.36 -12.11 4.19
CA LEU A 166 10.88 -13.35 3.59
C LEU A 166 11.56 -14.59 4.18
N THR A 167 12.85 -14.52 4.47
CA THR A 167 13.59 -15.59 5.16
C THR A 167 13.03 -15.83 6.56
N SER A 168 12.72 -14.76 7.30
CA SER A 168 12.13 -14.88 8.63
C SER A 168 10.77 -15.59 8.60
N PHE A 169 9.96 -15.36 7.56
CA PHE A 169 8.67 -16.06 7.38
C PHE A 169 8.91 -17.55 7.11
N LYS A 170 9.77 -17.88 6.13
CA LYS A 170 10.10 -19.25 5.75
C LYS A 170 10.66 -20.10 6.90
N GLN A 171 11.38 -19.46 7.83
CA GLN A 171 11.97 -20.13 8.99
C GLN A 171 10.99 -20.26 10.18
N SER A 172 9.89 -19.51 10.18
CA SER A 172 8.96 -19.48 11.31
C SER A 172 7.88 -20.55 11.14
N PRO A 173 7.76 -21.54 12.05
CA PRO A 173 6.68 -22.53 11.99
C PRO A 173 5.29 -21.93 12.33
N LYS A 174 5.23 -20.64 12.68
CA LYS A 174 4.00 -19.93 13.07
C LYS A 174 3.50 -18.99 11.99
N VAL A 175 4.20 -18.89 10.86
CA VAL A 175 3.84 -18.01 9.75
C VAL A 175 3.71 -18.85 8.50
N ALA A 176 2.56 -18.71 7.83
CA ALA A 176 2.38 -19.13 6.45
C ALA A 176 2.33 -17.89 5.56
N SER A 177 2.87 -18.02 4.36
CA SER A 177 3.06 -16.92 3.42
C SER A 177 2.67 -17.33 2.01
N ILE A 178 2.02 -16.41 1.31
CA ILE A 178 1.55 -16.62 -0.06
C ILE A 178 2.01 -15.45 -0.91
N THR A 179 2.60 -15.73 -2.07
CA THR A 179 2.78 -14.72 -3.10
C THR A 179 1.50 -14.62 -3.93
N LEU A 180 0.86 -13.45 -3.92
CA LEU A 180 -0.26 -13.16 -4.80
C LEU A 180 0.26 -12.58 -6.11
N GLU A 181 -0.07 -13.26 -7.21
CA GLU A 181 0.34 -12.91 -8.56
C GLU A 181 -0.85 -12.32 -9.34
N ARG A 182 -0.56 -11.38 -10.23
CA ARG A 182 -1.55 -10.69 -11.05
C ARG A 182 -0.98 -10.44 -12.44
N ASP A 183 -1.86 -10.28 -13.42
CA ASP A 183 -1.47 -9.67 -14.68
C ASP A 183 -1.01 -8.22 -14.42
N GLU A 184 0.26 -7.92 -14.69
CA GLU A 184 0.87 -6.63 -14.33
C GLU A 184 0.29 -5.46 -15.13
N LEU A 185 -0.14 -5.68 -16.37
CA LEU A 185 -0.80 -4.66 -17.16
C LEU A 185 -2.14 -4.28 -16.51
N GLN A 186 -2.98 -5.26 -16.20
CA GLN A 186 -4.26 -5.04 -15.53
C GLN A 186 -4.09 -4.50 -14.11
N ARG A 187 -3.10 -4.97 -13.36
CA ARG A 187 -2.79 -4.48 -12.00
C ARG A 187 -2.42 -2.99 -12.04
N GLN A 188 -1.49 -2.62 -12.92
CA GLN A 188 -1.05 -1.24 -13.03
C GLN A 188 -2.16 -0.34 -13.59
N PHE A 189 -2.96 -0.81 -14.56
CA PHE A 189 -4.11 -0.08 -15.07
C PHE A 189 -5.18 0.15 -13.99
N SER A 190 -5.45 -0.85 -13.15
CA SER A 190 -6.34 -0.72 -11.99
C SER A 190 -5.80 0.30 -10.97
N MET A 191 -4.49 0.32 -10.71
CA MET A 191 -3.88 1.35 -9.86
C MET A 191 -3.96 2.75 -10.48
N PHE A 192 -3.82 2.86 -11.80
CA PHE A 192 -3.93 4.13 -12.52
C PHE A 192 -5.30 4.76 -12.29
N HIS A 193 -6.39 3.99 -12.40
CA HIS A 193 -7.72 4.50 -12.10
C HIS A 193 -7.87 5.01 -10.66
N ARG A 194 -7.33 4.27 -9.69
CA ARG A 194 -7.61 4.51 -8.26
C ARG A 194 -6.72 5.56 -7.61
N MET A 195 -5.50 5.72 -8.11
CA MET A 195 -4.43 6.40 -7.38
C MET A 195 -3.78 7.54 -8.15
N ASP A 196 -3.90 7.57 -9.48
CA ASP A 196 -3.23 8.61 -10.26
C ASP A 196 -4.09 9.88 -10.34
N PRO A 197 -3.47 11.06 -10.42
CA PRO A 197 -4.20 12.29 -10.66
C PRO A 197 -4.97 12.29 -11.98
N LEU A 198 -6.10 12.99 -12.00
CA LEU A 198 -6.85 13.23 -13.23
C LEU A 198 -5.96 13.83 -14.33
N GLY A 199 -6.18 13.43 -15.57
CA GLY A 199 -5.42 13.88 -16.72
C GLY A 199 -4.11 13.13 -16.96
N GLN A 200 -3.67 12.25 -16.04
CA GLN A 200 -2.52 11.37 -16.25
C GLN A 200 -2.73 10.40 -17.42
N LEU A 201 -1.63 9.98 -18.03
CA LEU A 201 -1.63 9.08 -19.18
C LEU A 201 -1.18 7.68 -18.78
N PHE A 202 -1.79 6.67 -19.40
CA PHE A 202 -1.38 5.28 -19.27
C PHE A 202 -1.28 4.62 -20.65
N GLU A 203 -0.11 4.10 -20.98
CA GLU A 203 0.14 3.41 -22.24
C GLU A 203 -0.02 1.89 -22.08
N CYS A 204 -0.93 1.31 -22.86
CA CYS A 204 -1.23 -0.12 -22.84
C CYS A 204 -0.21 -0.98 -23.61
N SER A 205 0.48 -0.38 -24.58
CA SER A 205 1.46 -1.08 -25.43
C SER A 205 2.78 -1.41 -24.74
N ILE A 206 3.02 -0.89 -23.54
CA ILE A 206 4.26 -1.15 -22.80
C ILE A 206 4.20 -2.54 -22.17
N PRO A 207 5.15 -3.44 -22.45
CA PRO A 207 5.28 -4.71 -21.74
C PRO A 207 5.47 -4.47 -20.25
N ARG A 208 4.67 -5.14 -19.42
CA ARG A 208 4.67 -4.96 -17.97
C ARG A 208 5.15 -6.23 -17.31
N GLU A 209 6.43 -6.22 -16.95
CA GLU A 209 7.06 -7.32 -16.24
C GLU A 209 6.75 -7.25 -14.74
N ALA A 210 6.75 -8.42 -14.08
CA ALA A 210 6.70 -8.48 -12.63
C ALA A 210 7.89 -7.73 -12.01
N THR A 211 7.63 -7.03 -10.90
CA THR A 211 8.71 -6.36 -10.16
C THR A 211 9.73 -7.39 -9.64
N ALA A 212 10.99 -6.98 -9.51
CA ALA A 212 12.03 -7.84 -8.93
C ALA A 212 11.65 -8.37 -7.54
N PHE A 213 10.95 -7.57 -6.73
CA PHE A 213 10.46 -7.98 -5.41
C PHE A 213 9.45 -9.13 -5.51
N ALA A 214 8.49 -9.03 -6.43
CA ALA A 214 7.50 -10.07 -6.67
C ALA A 214 8.15 -11.37 -7.18
N THR A 215 9.12 -11.26 -8.09
CA THR A 215 9.88 -12.41 -8.60
C THR A 215 10.64 -13.13 -7.49
N VAL A 216 11.34 -12.38 -6.62
CA VAL A 216 12.11 -12.97 -5.50
C VAL A 216 11.20 -13.63 -4.47
N SER A 217 10.02 -13.08 -4.19
CA SER A 217 9.10 -13.65 -3.19
C SER A 217 8.76 -15.12 -3.44
N LYS A 218 8.69 -15.53 -4.70
CA LYS A 218 8.33 -16.89 -5.12
C LYS A 218 9.25 -17.98 -4.55
N ASP A 219 10.52 -17.65 -4.29
CA ASP A 219 11.51 -18.59 -3.75
C ASP A 219 11.41 -18.78 -2.23
N TYR A 220 10.63 -17.93 -1.56
CA TYR A 220 10.55 -17.88 -0.11
C TYR A 220 9.16 -18.22 0.44
N THR A 221 8.09 -17.90 -0.29
CA THR A 221 6.72 -18.14 0.19
C THR A 221 6.28 -19.59 0.05
N ASP A 222 5.36 -20.02 0.91
CA ASP A 222 4.86 -21.40 0.96
C ASP A 222 3.98 -21.76 -0.24
N SER A 223 3.30 -20.78 -0.81
CA SER A 223 2.42 -20.96 -1.97
C SER A 223 2.41 -19.72 -2.87
N GLN A 224 1.96 -19.93 -4.11
CA GLN A 224 1.78 -18.91 -5.13
C GLN A 224 0.34 -19.00 -5.65
N ILE A 225 -0.37 -17.87 -5.70
CA ILE A 225 -1.75 -17.80 -6.15
C ILE A 225 -1.87 -16.75 -7.25
N GLN A 226 -2.26 -17.19 -8.46
CA GLN A 226 -2.68 -16.28 -9.52
C GLN A 226 -4.10 -15.79 -9.21
N VAL A 227 -4.25 -14.49 -8.96
CA VAL A 227 -5.52 -13.91 -8.49
C VAL A 227 -6.63 -14.06 -9.54
N GLU A 228 -6.30 -13.98 -10.82
CA GLU A 228 -7.26 -14.13 -11.92
C GLU A 228 -7.89 -15.53 -11.96
N ASP A 229 -7.21 -16.56 -11.42
CA ASP A 229 -7.79 -17.90 -11.29
C ASP A 229 -8.83 -17.97 -10.16
N CYS A 230 -8.70 -17.13 -9.13
CA CYS A 230 -9.61 -17.10 -7.99
C CYS A 230 -10.99 -16.53 -8.35
N TRP A 231 -11.06 -15.69 -9.39
CA TRP A 231 -12.30 -15.04 -9.81
C TRP A 231 -13.03 -15.81 -10.91
N ARG A 232 -12.54 -16.99 -11.32
CA ARG A 232 -13.18 -17.88 -12.30
C ARG A 232 -14.35 -18.68 -11.70
N GLY A 233 -15.28 -17.95 -11.09
CA GLY A 233 -16.48 -18.49 -10.44
C GLY A 233 -16.20 -19.27 -9.16
N GLU A 234 -17.24 -19.97 -8.69
CA GLU A 234 -17.25 -20.68 -7.41
C GLU A 234 -16.07 -21.63 -7.21
N LYS A 235 -15.75 -22.42 -8.24
CA LYS A 235 -14.65 -23.39 -8.17
C LYS A 235 -13.29 -22.72 -7.99
N GLY A 236 -13.04 -21.60 -8.67
CA GLY A 236 -11.80 -20.83 -8.54
C GLY A 236 -11.67 -20.22 -7.14
N ALA A 237 -12.74 -19.58 -6.67
CA ALA A 237 -12.80 -18.95 -5.35
C ALA A 237 -12.57 -19.98 -4.23
N ALA A 238 -13.28 -21.12 -4.29
CA ALA A 238 -13.15 -22.19 -3.32
C ALA A 238 -11.76 -22.80 -3.29
N LYS A 239 -11.11 -22.97 -4.46
CA LYS A 239 -9.73 -23.45 -4.52
C LYS A 239 -8.77 -22.47 -3.86
N CYS A 240 -8.80 -21.20 -4.25
CA CYS A 240 -7.86 -20.21 -3.70
C CYS A 240 -8.00 -20.05 -2.19
N LEU A 241 -9.23 -19.92 -1.69
CA LEU A 241 -9.45 -19.80 -0.25
C LEU A 241 -9.09 -21.10 0.49
N GLY A 242 -9.46 -22.25 -0.05
CA GLY A 242 -9.12 -23.55 0.53
C GLY A 242 -7.62 -23.76 0.66
N ASP A 243 -6.86 -23.47 -0.41
CA ASP A 243 -5.40 -23.58 -0.42
C ASP A 243 -4.76 -22.63 0.60
N ALA A 244 -5.25 -21.38 0.70
CA ALA A 244 -4.75 -20.41 1.66
C ALA A 244 -5.02 -20.80 3.12
N LEU A 245 -6.23 -21.29 3.41
CA LEU A 245 -6.61 -21.72 4.77
C LEU A 245 -5.88 -23.00 5.20
N ALA A 246 -5.65 -23.92 4.27
CA ALA A 246 -4.94 -25.16 4.56
C ALA A 246 -3.52 -24.91 5.10
N LEU A 247 -2.86 -23.82 4.68
CA LEU A 247 -1.53 -23.45 5.18
C LEU A 247 -1.50 -23.13 6.67
N VAL A 248 -2.63 -22.72 7.25
CA VAL A 248 -2.78 -22.46 8.68
C VAL A 248 -3.59 -23.56 9.40
N GLY A 249 -3.78 -24.71 8.75
CA GLY A 249 -4.51 -25.85 9.31
C GLY A 249 -6.02 -25.65 9.40
N LEU A 250 -6.55 -24.62 8.73
CA LEU A 250 -7.98 -24.35 8.69
C LEU A 250 -8.62 -24.98 7.45
N SER A 251 -9.89 -25.34 7.58
CA SER A 251 -10.71 -25.77 6.44
C SER A 251 -12.06 -25.09 6.53
N VAL A 252 -12.47 -24.43 5.46
CA VAL A 252 -13.78 -23.79 5.35
C VAL A 252 -14.42 -24.24 4.06
N LYS A 253 -15.73 -24.54 4.12
CA LYS A 253 -16.55 -24.58 2.92
C LYS A 253 -17.10 -23.19 2.70
N LEU A 254 -16.74 -22.56 1.58
CA LEU A 254 -17.42 -21.34 1.15
C LEU A 254 -18.91 -21.64 1.07
N ASP A 255 -19.72 -20.78 1.68
CA ASP A 255 -21.13 -20.74 1.41
C ASP A 255 -21.39 -19.88 0.16
N VAL A 256 -22.64 -19.85 -0.28
CA VAL A 256 -23.06 -19.08 -1.46
C VAL A 256 -22.70 -17.60 -1.31
N ALA A 257 -22.80 -17.05 -0.09
CA ALA A 257 -22.49 -15.66 0.18
C ALA A 257 -20.98 -15.37 0.02
N GLY A 258 -20.11 -16.20 0.59
CA GLY A 258 -18.66 -16.04 0.45
C GLY A 258 -18.18 -16.24 -0.99
N THR A 259 -18.82 -17.15 -1.74
CA THR A 259 -18.58 -17.27 -3.18
C THR A 259 -19.00 -16.03 -3.96
N GLN A 260 -20.16 -15.45 -3.64
CA GLN A 260 -20.61 -14.20 -4.25
C GLN A 260 -19.71 -13.03 -3.89
N ASP A 261 -19.22 -12.93 -2.65
CA ASP A 261 -18.27 -11.89 -2.26
C ASP A 261 -16.95 -11.99 -3.04
N MET A 262 -16.48 -13.21 -3.36
CA MET A 262 -15.23 -13.42 -4.09
C MET A 262 -15.35 -13.29 -5.61
N ALA A 263 -16.49 -13.66 -6.19
CA ALA A 263 -16.69 -13.70 -7.64
C ALA A 263 -17.64 -12.61 -8.17
N GLY A 264 -18.40 -11.96 -7.28
CA GLY A 264 -19.52 -11.08 -7.62
C GLY A 264 -19.13 -9.63 -7.83
N GLU A 265 -18.00 -9.15 -7.30
CA GLU A 265 -17.59 -7.73 -7.41
C GLU A 265 -17.57 -7.26 -8.87
N VAL A 266 -17.07 -8.09 -9.80
CA VAL A 266 -17.05 -7.75 -11.23
C VAL A 266 -18.46 -7.61 -11.78
N ALA A 267 -19.34 -8.57 -11.47
CA ALA A 267 -20.73 -8.56 -11.94
C ALA A 267 -21.55 -7.42 -11.32
N GLU A 268 -21.29 -7.07 -10.06
CA GLU A 268 -21.91 -5.94 -9.35
C GLU A 268 -21.52 -4.61 -10.00
N ARG A 269 -20.23 -4.40 -10.25
CA ARG A 269 -19.74 -3.19 -10.92
C ARG A 269 -20.23 -3.06 -12.35
N GLU A 270 -20.32 -4.18 -13.09
CA GLU A 270 -20.95 -4.22 -14.42
C GLU A 270 -22.42 -3.81 -14.35
N ALA A 271 -23.18 -4.36 -13.41
CA ALA A 271 -24.60 -4.03 -13.21
C ALA A 271 -24.81 -2.58 -12.75
N ALA A 272 -23.88 -2.02 -12.00
CA ALA A 272 -23.88 -0.62 -11.56
C ALA A 272 -23.41 0.37 -12.63
N HIS A 273 -22.97 -0.11 -13.81
CA HIS A 273 -22.33 0.71 -14.85
C HIS A 273 -21.09 1.47 -14.37
N GLU A 274 -20.39 0.91 -13.38
CA GLU A 274 -19.16 1.46 -12.77
C GLU A 274 -17.88 0.89 -13.42
N MET A 275 -18.05 0.15 -14.51
CA MET A 275 -16.96 -0.37 -15.33
C MET A 275 -16.66 0.64 -16.44
N THR A 276 -15.40 1.06 -16.53
CA THR A 276 -14.94 1.78 -17.73
C THR A 276 -15.20 0.91 -18.96
N SER A 277 -15.82 1.47 -20.00
CA SER A 277 -16.06 0.75 -21.25
C SER A 277 -14.78 0.55 -22.08
N ARG A 278 -13.64 1.08 -21.61
CA ARG A 278 -12.35 1.04 -22.30
C ARG A 278 -11.25 0.59 -21.34
N SER A 279 -10.49 -0.40 -21.76
CA SER A 279 -9.33 -0.92 -21.03
C SER A 279 -8.23 -1.35 -21.99
N CYS A 280 -7.05 -1.64 -21.45
CA CYS A 280 -5.96 -2.23 -22.22
C CYS A 280 -6.30 -3.63 -22.78
N ALA A 281 -7.34 -4.30 -22.27
CA ALA A 281 -7.81 -5.56 -22.85
C ALA A 281 -8.66 -5.32 -24.12
N THR A 282 -9.42 -4.23 -24.17
CA THR A 282 -10.25 -3.87 -25.34
C THR A 282 -9.45 -3.14 -26.42
N ASP A 283 -8.41 -2.40 -26.04
CA ASP A 283 -7.51 -1.70 -26.97
C ASP A 283 -6.06 -1.78 -26.44
N PRO A 284 -5.29 -2.81 -26.84
CA PRO A 284 -3.94 -3.05 -26.32
C PRO A 284 -2.90 -2.05 -26.83
N LEU A 285 -3.23 -1.20 -27.81
CA LEU A 285 -2.34 -0.18 -28.35
C LEU A 285 -2.75 1.24 -27.91
N ALA A 286 -3.79 1.39 -27.10
CA ALA A 286 -4.25 2.67 -26.60
C ALA A 286 -3.27 3.31 -25.61
N THR A 287 -3.24 4.64 -25.65
CA THR A 287 -2.88 5.48 -24.51
C THR A 287 -4.16 6.09 -23.96
N PHE A 288 -4.45 5.83 -22.68
CA PHE A 288 -5.63 6.35 -22.01
C PHE A 288 -5.27 7.57 -21.16
N ARG A 289 -6.20 8.53 -21.07
CA ARG A 289 -6.15 9.63 -20.11
C ARG A 289 -7.18 9.41 -19.02
N LEU A 290 -6.78 9.55 -17.75
CA LEU A 290 -7.67 9.40 -16.61
C LEU A 290 -8.65 10.59 -16.50
N LEU A 291 -9.92 10.27 -16.27
CA LEU A 291 -11.01 11.20 -16.04
C LEU A 291 -11.67 10.91 -14.68
N GLU A 292 -12.59 11.78 -14.27
CA GLU A 292 -13.37 11.61 -13.05
C GLU A 292 -14.24 10.34 -13.10
N GLY A 293 -14.52 9.75 -11.92
CA GLY A 293 -15.39 8.57 -11.81
C GLY A 293 -14.78 7.30 -12.43
N ASP A 294 -13.46 7.13 -12.29
CA ASP A 294 -12.69 6.02 -12.85
C ASP A 294 -12.82 5.85 -14.38
N GLN A 295 -13.22 6.90 -15.10
CA GLN A 295 -13.36 6.84 -16.56
C GLN A 295 -12.05 7.13 -17.28
N VAL A 296 -11.95 6.69 -18.53
CA VAL A 296 -10.82 7.04 -19.41
C VAL A 296 -11.29 7.46 -20.80
N GLU A 297 -10.54 8.38 -21.40
CA GLU A 297 -10.64 8.68 -22.83
C GLU A 297 -9.41 8.21 -23.58
N LEU A 298 -9.57 7.90 -24.87
CA LEU A 298 -8.45 7.58 -25.76
C LEU A 298 -7.68 8.86 -26.07
N ALA A 299 -6.44 8.95 -25.60
CA ALA A 299 -5.55 10.07 -25.88
C ALA A 299 -4.79 9.88 -27.21
N SER A 300 -4.32 8.65 -27.46
CA SER A 300 -3.62 8.26 -28.68
C SER A 300 -3.66 6.75 -28.88
N HIS A 301 -3.30 6.29 -30.08
CA HIS A 301 -3.20 4.86 -30.41
C HIS A 301 -1.84 4.59 -31.05
N GLY A 302 -1.07 3.67 -30.46
CA GLY A 302 0.33 3.40 -30.77
C GLY A 302 1.30 3.96 -29.72
N PRO A 303 2.58 3.57 -29.78
CA PRO A 303 3.57 3.96 -28.79
C PRO A 303 3.81 5.48 -28.81
N MET A 304 3.93 6.08 -27.62
CA MET A 304 4.33 7.47 -27.50
C MET A 304 5.82 7.59 -27.87
N PHE A 305 6.14 8.37 -28.90
CA PHE A 305 7.53 8.72 -29.25
C PHE A 305 7.88 10.08 -28.64
N GLU A 306 9.07 10.21 -28.05
CA GLU A 306 9.57 11.44 -27.40
C GLU A 306 9.43 12.71 -28.27
N ALA A 307 9.42 12.57 -29.60
CA ALA A 307 9.31 13.68 -30.55
C ALA A 307 7.93 14.40 -30.55
N ALA A 308 6.88 13.83 -29.95
CA ALA A 308 5.56 14.46 -29.88
C ALA A 308 5.37 15.35 -28.64
N ALA A 309 6.28 15.32 -27.68
CA ALA A 309 6.19 16.10 -26.44
C ALA A 309 6.58 17.58 -26.62
N GLU A 310 7.36 17.92 -27.65
CA GLU A 310 7.80 19.30 -27.90
C GLU A 310 6.78 20.16 -28.66
N GLU A 311 5.81 19.56 -29.36
CA GLU A 311 4.89 20.33 -30.24
C GLU A 311 3.78 21.09 -29.48
N LYS A 312 3.58 20.82 -28.18
CA LYS A 312 2.57 21.56 -27.37
C LYS A 312 3.11 22.70 -26.50
N LEU A 313 4.42 22.93 -26.48
CA LEU A 313 4.99 24.12 -25.80
C LEU A 313 5.29 25.29 -26.77
N ALA A 314 5.17 25.09 -28.08
CA ALA A 314 5.62 26.04 -29.10
C ALA A 314 4.55 26.99 -29.67
N THR A 315 3.31 27.01 -29.15
CA THR A 315 2.25 27.91 -29.65
C THR A 315 2.02 29.14 -28.77
N LYS A 316 3.06 29.98 -28.61
CA LYS A 316 2.94 31.45 -28.47
C LYS A 316 4.22 32.12 -29.02
N GLY A 317 4.16 32.72 -30.20
CA GLY A 317 5.19 33.65 -30.70
C GLY A 317 4.91 35.11 -30.29
N PRO A 318 5.68 36.13 -30.79
CA PRO A 318 7.04 36.08 -31.33
C PRO A 318 8.00 37.17 -30.78
N THR A 319 9.32 36.94 -30.99
CA THR A 319 10.45 37.91 -31.10
C THR A 319 10.80 38.91 -29.99
N SER A 320 12.03 38.80 -29.44
CA SER A 320 12.95 39.93 -29.23
C SER A 320 14.38 39.44 -28.87
N THR A 321 15.30 39.70 -29.81
CA THR A 321 16.75 39.98 -29.69
C THR A 321 17.60 39.38 -28.56
N PHE A 322 18.58 38.60 -29.03
CA PHE A 322 19.79 38.13 -28.40
C PHE A 322 20.73 39.28 -27.96
N THR A 323 21.18 39.26 -26.71
CA THR A 323 22.52 39.74 -26.32
C THR A 323 23.09 38.84 -25.22
N SER A 324 24.31 38.38 -25.47
CA SER A 324 25.14 37.49 -24.66
C SER A 324 25.57 38.10 -23.32
N HIS A 325 25.65 37.29 -22.26
CA HIS A 325 26.82 37.21 -21.35
C HIS A 325 26.86 35.82 -20.68
N GLY A 326 28.08 35.33 -20.43
CA GLY A 326 28.42 33.96 -20.07
C GLY A 326 28.04 33.49 -18.65
N PRO A 327 28.53 32.29 -18.27
CA PRO A 327 27.76 31.29 -17.52
C PRO A 327 27.96 31.42 -16.01
N THR A 328 26.91 31.21 -15.23
CA THR A 328 27.02 30.67 -13.86
C THR A 328 25.64 30.37 -13.29
N THR A 329 25.53 29.22 -12.62
CA THR A 329 24.57 28.87 -11.56
C THR A 329 23.08 28.95 -11.88
N ASP A 330 22.47 27.80 -12.18
CA ASP A 330 21.28 27.30 -11.46
C ASP A 330 20.85 25.91 -11.99
N LEU A 331 21.53 24.87 -11.51
CA LEU A 331 21.11 23.46 -11.66
C LEU A 331 20.65 22.88 -10.31
N ARG A 332 20.51 23.70 -9.27
CA ARG A 332 20.15 23.26 -7.91
C ARG A 332 18.66 23.38 -7.55
N ASN A 333 17.87 24.08 -8.36
CA ASN A 333 16.47 24.35 -8.01
C ASN A 333 15.46 23.46 -8.75
N LEU A 334 15.90 22.59 -9.67
CA LEU A 334 15.00 21.66 -10.39
C LEU A 334 14.85 20.30 -9.69
N ASP A 335 15.74 19.95 -8.76
CA ASP A 335 15.69 18.70 -8.00
C ASP A 335 14.86 18.81 -6.72
N GLU A 336 14.73 20.03 -6.14
CA GLU A 336 13.92 20.23 -4.93
C GLU A 336 12.42 20.21 -5.21
N ASP A 337 11.98 20.72 -6.37
CA ASP A 337 10.56 20.70 -6.77
C ASP A 337 10.08 19.29 -7.17
N ALA A 338 10.95 18.45 -7.76
CA ALA A 338 10.62 17.06 -8.08
C ALA A 338 10.52 16.18 -6.82
N ALA A 339 11.38 16.42 -5.82
CA ALA A 339 11.33 15.73 -4.53
C ALA A 339 10.13 16.17 -3.66
N ALA A 340 9.71 17.43 -3.75
CA ALA A 340 8.49 17.92 -3.13
C ALA A 340 7.24 17.27 -3.75
N GLN A 341 7.23 17.06 -5.07
CA GLN A 341 6.14 16.38 -5.77
C GLN A 341 6.05 14.87 -5.44
N GLU A 342 7.19 14.18 -5.25
CA GLU A 342 7.23 12.78 -4.78
C GLU A 342 6.75 12.66 -3.31
N TRP A 343 7.01 13.66 -2.47
CA TRP A 343 6.57 13.70 -1.07
C TRP A 343 5.09 14.06 -0.91
N GLU A 344 4.56 15.00 -1.71
CA GLU A 344 3.12 15.29 -1.77
C GLU A 344 2.32 14.10 -2.32
N ASN A 345 2.86 13.35 -3.28
CA ASN A 345 2.21 12.15 -3.81
C ASN A 345 2.12 11.01 -2.78
N SER A 346 3.10 10.85 -1.88
CA SER A 346 3.00 9.89 -0.77
C SER A 346 1.86 10.23 0.19
N ASN A 347 1.63 11.52 0.49
CA ASN A 347 0.53 11.96 1.34
C ASN A 347 -0.83 11.97 0.60
N HIS A 348 -0.82 12.11 -0.73
CA HIS A 348 -2.03 12.06 -1.56
C HIS A 348 -2.58 10.63 -1.68
N LEU A 349 -1.70 9.62 -1.77
CA LEU A 349 -2.06 8.20 -1.79
C LEU A 349 -2.84 7.77 -0.54
N ASP A 350 -2.58 8.39 0.62
CA ASP A 350 -3.27 8.10 1.88
C ASP A 350 -4.67 8.72 1.97
N GLN A 351 -4.81 9.96 1.49
CA GLN A 351 -6.13 10.58 1.35
C GLN A 351 -6.98 9.81 0.36
N LEU A 352 -6.37 9.28 -0.71
CA LEU A 352 -7.05 8.47 -1.72
C LEU A 352 -7.34 7.05 -1.25
N GLU A 353 -6.47 6.41 -0.47
CA GLU A 353 -6.73 5.07 0.10
C GLU A 353 -7.80 5.13 1.19
N ASP A 354 -7.76 6.13 2.08
CA ASP A 354 -8.83 6.34 3.06
C ASP A 354 -10.15 6.76 2.41
N THR A 355 -10.12 7.57 1.35
CA THR A 355 -11.33 7.93 0.58
C THR A 355 -11.89 6.75 -0.20
N ALA A 356 -11.04 5.94 -0.84
CA ALA A 356 -11.45 4.73 -1.56
C ALA A 356 -11.99 3.67 -0.59
N GLN A 357 -11.35 3.47 0.56
CA GLN A 357 -11.83 2.56 1.59
C GLN A 357 -13.15 3.04 2.19
N GLN A 358 -13.34 4.35 2.36
CA GLN A 358 -14.63 4.93 2.77
C GLN A 358 -15.71 4.80 1.68
N SER A 359 -15.37 4.96 0.39
CA SER A 359 -16.31 4.78 -0.72
C SER A 359 -16.78 3.33 -0.79
N ILE A 360 -15.85 2.38 -0.81
CA ILE A 360 -16.14 0.93 -0.80
C ILE A 360 -16.98 0.56 0.42
N THR A 361 -16.70 1.14 1.59
CA THR A 361 -17.49 0.87 2.81
C THR A 361 -18.90 1.45 2.71
N ARG A 362 -19.07 2.65 2.13
CA ARG A 362 -20.38 3.29 1.91
C ARG A 362 -21.20 2.55 0.85
N GLU A 363 -20.57 2.11 -0.23
CA GLU A 363 -21.17 1.32 -1.30
C GLU A 363 -21.60 -0.05 -0.81
N LYS A 364 -20.75 -0.77 -0.05
CA LYS A 364 -21.13 -2.03 0.60
C LYS A 364 -22.28 -1.85 1.60
N ALA A 365 -22.29 -0.74 2.34
CA ALA A 365 -23.41 -0.42 3.24
C ALA A 365 -24.70 -0.10 2.47
N ALA A 366 -24.61 0.62 1.34
CA ALA A 366 -25.74 0.93 0.48
C ALA A 366 -26.30 -0.33 -0.21
N ALA A 367 -25.44 -1.20 -0.74
CA ALA A 367 -25.82 -2.49 -1.31
C ALA A 367 -26.50 -3.39 -0.28
N LYS A 368 -25.96 -3.47 0.95
CA LYS A 368 -26.55 -4.22 2.06
C LYS A 368 -27.94 -3.68 2.45
N MET A 369 -28.13 -2.36 2.45
CA MET A 369 -29.45 -1.75 2.68
C MET A 369 -30.43 -2.01 1.54
N ALA A 370 -29.99 -1.96 0.28
CA ALA A 370 -30.82 -2.26 -0.88
C ALA A 370 -31.32 -3.71 -0.88
N ILE A 371 -30.44 -4.66 -0.58
CA ILE A 371 -30.78 -6.08 -0.41
C ILE A 371 -31.78 -6.27 0.75
N HIS A 372 -31.56 -5.60 1.88
CA HIS A 372 -32.47 -5.69 3.02
C HIS A 372 -33.87 -5.10 2.73
N ASN A 373 -33.95 -4.02 1.95
CA ASN A 373 -35.21 -3.43 1.51
C ASN A 373 -35.94 -4.33 0.51
N TRP A 374 -35.22 -4.88 -0.46
CA TRP A 374 -35.77 -5.84 -1.40
C TRP A 374 -36.32 -7.08 -0.70
N LEU A 375 -35.58 -7.66 0.26
CA LEU A 375 -36.06 -8.79 1.07
C LEU A 375 -37.28 -8.46 1.94
N ARG A 376 -37.48 -7.20 2.33
CA ARG A 376 -38.70 -6.75 3.01
C ARG A 376 -39.88 -6.66 2.05
N GLU A 377 -39.68 -6.14 0.85
CA GLU A 377 -40.72 -6.06 -0.18
C GLU A 377 -41.18 -7.44 -0.65
N GLN A 378 -40.25 -8.38 -0.83
CA GLN A 378 -40.61 -9.76 -1.20
C GLN A 378 -41.43 -10.44 -0.09
N ARG A 379 -41.11 -10.18 1.18
CA ARG A 379 -41.88 -10.67 2.33
C ARG A 379 -43.27 -10.06 2.44
N GLN A 380 -43.42 -8.77 2.14
CA GLN A 380 -44.74 -8.14 2.08
C GLN A 380 -45.59 -8.69 0.94
N LYS A 381 -45.01 -8.87 -0.25
CA LYS A 381 -45.71 -9.44 -1.42
C LYS A 381 -46.20 -10.87 -1.17
N THR A 382 -45.41 -11.69 -0.50
CA THR A 382 -45.80 -13.06 -0.12
C THR A 382 -46.87 -13.09 0.97
N GLN A 383 -46.89 -12.12 1.89
CA GLN A 383 -47.96 -11.99 2.90
C GLN A 383 -49.28 -11.49 2.30
N THR A 384 -49.24 -10.59 1.32
CA THR A 384 -50.46 -10.13 0.62
C THR A 384 -51.03 -11.14 -0.37
N ALA A 385 -50.24 -12.13 -0.82
CA ALA A 385 -50.70 -13.21 -1.69
C ALA A 385 -51.27 -14.42 -0.91
N ALA A 386 -51.14 -14.42 0.41
CA ALA A 386 -51.64 -15.46 1.32
C ALA A 386 -52.95 -15.07 2.03
N HIS A 387 -53.51 -13.91 1.68
CA HIS A 387 -54.85 -13.43 2.02
C HIS A 387 -55.67 -13.32 0.74
#